data_AF-A0ABD2LZU0-F1
#
_entry.id   AF-A0ABD2LZU0-F1
#
_cell.length_a   1.000
_cell.length_b   1.000
_cell.length_c   1.000
_cell.angle_alpha   90.00
_cell.angle_beta   90.00
_cell.angle_gamma   90.00
#
_symmetry.space_group_name_H-M   'P 1'
#
loop_
_entity.id
_entity.type
_entity.pdbx_description
1 polymer ?
#
loop_
_entity_poly.entity_id
_entity_poly.type
_entity_poly.pdbx_seq_one_letter_code
_entity_poly.pdbx_strand_id
1 'polypeptide(L)'
;MNAKRQWECLSCPIDQQFQISDLVHGSIDIFYPINLIIDTPEFQRLRRVTQLGVSNLVYPSGDHSRFSHSLGVYHLARLMVAHLSGIQPALGITPNDQLCVSIAALIHDLGHGPFSHMFESKFLREMGVKDFEHEEMSRKVFKFMLEKNDGWLKKKLDEYLEESDYEFIDELINPPKDMMSNDQWTLRGRTREKSVLYQIVSEPTAGLDVDKIDYLLRDSLLTDVSINLSSNEWRRILGAVGVTVDSKGFNRICHPHKIVLQFLSSEFII
;
A
#
# COMPACT_ATOMS: atom_id res chain seq x y z
N MET A 1 28.50 13.31 -13.99
CA MET A 1 27.49 12.41 -14.60
C MET A 1 26.49 12.04 -13.51
N ASN A 2 25.29 12.64 -13.55
CA ASN A 2 24.28 12.58 -12.48
C ASN A 2 23.43 11.30 -12.61
N ALA A 3 23.61 10.34 -11.70
CA ALA A 3 22.79 9.13 -11.57
C ALA A 3 21.48 9.38 -10.80
N LYS A 4 20.80 10.51 -11.02
CA LYS A 4 19.68 10.99 -10.18
C LYS A 4 18.32 11.12 -10.89
N ARG A 5 18.10 10.49 -12.06
CA ARG A 5 16.78 10.54 -12.75
C ARG A 5 16.47 9.24 -13.48
N GLN A 6 16.04 8.20 -12.76
CA GLN A 6 15.54 6.95 -13.37
C GLN A 6 14.19 6.48 -12.82
N TRP A 7 13.47 7.34 -12.09
CA TRP A 7 12.25 6.98 -11.36
C TRP A 7 11.08 7.94 -11.63
N GLU A 8 11.18 8.73 -12.71
CA GLU A 8 10.08 9.59 -13.15
C GLU A 8 8.92 8.70 -13.65
N CYS A 9 7.78 8.83 -12.98
CA CYS A 9 6.49 8.23 -13.33
C CYS A 9 6.25 8.45 -14.83
N LEU A 10 6.23 7.38 -15.64
CA LEU A 10 6.28 7.40 -17.12
C LEU A 10 5.05 8.07 -17.81
N SER A 11 4.19 8.76 -17.07
CA SER A 11 2.86 9.19 -17.54
C SER A 11 2.15 10.23 -16.68
N CYS A 12 2.68 10.65 -15.54
CA CYS A 12 2.03 11.71 -14.76
C CYS A 12 2.42 13.08 -15.35
N PRO A 13 1.49 14.01 -15.59
CA PRO A 13 1.84 15.38 -15.92
C PRO A 13 2.75 15.92 -14.82
N ILE A 14 4.02 16.16 -15.15
CA ILE A 14 5.08 16.60 -14.23
C ILE A 14 4.73 17.95 -13.57
N ASP A 15 3.70 18.64 -14.06
CA ASP A 15 3.42 20.04 -13.74
C ASP A 15 2.74 20.26 -12.36
N GLN A 16 2.30 19.21 -11.66
CA GLN A 16 1.69 19.32 -10.31
C GLN A 16 2.22 18.26 -9.34
N GLN A 17 3.47 18.44 -8.93
CA GLN A 17 4.12 17.66 -7.88
C GLN A 17 4.41 18.54 -6.67
N PHE A 18 4.08 18.05 -5.47
CA PHE A 18 4.60 18.62 -4.23
C PHE A 18 5.17 17.52 -3.33
N GLN A 19 6.02 17.91 -2.40
CA GLN A 19 6.71 16.98 -1.51
C GLN A 19 6.21 17.14 -0.08
N ILE A 20 5.97 16.01 0.59
CA ILE A 20 5.71 15.95 2.02
C ILE A 20 6.95 15.35 2.70
N SER A 21 7.45 16.01 3.75
CA SER A 21 8.51 15.45 4.57
C SER A 21 7.98 14.28 5.39
N ASP A 22 8.72 13.17 5.41
CA ASP A 22 8.41 11.96 6.16
C ASP A 22 9.63 11.48 6.95
N LEU A 23 9.43 11.07 8.20
CA LEU A 23 10.52 10.67 9.09
C LEU A 23 11.22 9.37 8.67
N VAL A 24 10.51 8.46 8.01
CA VAL A 24 10.99 7.12 7.62
C VAL A 24 11.60 7.16 6.22
N HIS A 25 10.91 7.85 5.29
CA HIS A 25 11.22 7.85 3.86
C HIS A 25 11.92 9.13 3.38
N GLY A 26 12.06 10.13 4.24
CA GLY A 26 12.67 11.42 3.92
C GLY A 26 11.69 12.38 3.24
N SER A 27 11.48 12.21 1.93
CA SER A 27 10.54 13.03 1.15
C SER A 27 9.64 12.16 0.31
N ILE A 28 8.33 12.36 0.44
CA ILE A 28 7.30 11.67 -0.32
C ILE A 28 6.76 12.62 -1.39
N ASP A 29 6.95 12.23 -2.64
CA ASP A 29 6.40 12.95 -3.80
C ASP A 29 4.92 12.64 -4.00
N ILE A 30 4.08 13.67 -3.99
CA ILE A 30 2.65 13.58 -4.26
C ILE A 30 2.38 14.13 -5.66
N PHE A 31 1.70 13.32 -6.47
CA PHE A 31 1.41 13.61 -7.87
C PHE A 31 -0.08 13.79 -8.11
N TYR A 32 -0.46 14.60 -9.10
CA TYR A 32 -1.84 14.64 -9.54
C TYR A 32 -2.29 13.30 -10.18
N PRO A 33 -3.51 12.79 -9.93
CA PRO A 33 -4.59 13.35 -9.11
C PRO A 33 -4.63 12.85 -7.64
N ILE A 34 -3.57 12.21 -7.13
CA ILE A 34 -3.51 11.64 -5.76
C ILE A 34 -3.76 12.71 -4.70
N ASN A 35 -3.26 13.92 -4.91
CA ASN A 35 -3.52 15.05 -4.02
C ASN A 35 -5.02 15.32 -3.81
N LEU A 36 -5.86 15.10 -4.82
CA LEU A 36 -7.31 15.30 -4.70
C LEU A 36 -7.94 14.37 -3.66
N ILE A 37 -7.42 13.15 -3.51
CA ILE A 37 -7.83 12.18 -2.48
C ILE A 37 -7.30 12.62 -1.12
N ILE A 38 -6.03 13.03 -1.06
CA ILE A 38 -5.37 13.46 0.18
C ILE A 38 -6.09 14.65 0.81
N ASP A 39 -6.52 15.62 0.01
CA ASP A 39 -7.15 16.85 0.48
C ASP A 39 -8.64 16.70 0.83
N THR A 40 -9.16 15.47 0.87
CA THR A 40 -10.53 15.21 1.31
C THR A 40 -10.66 15.12 2.84
N PRO A 41 -11.80 15.50 3.43
CA PRO A 41 -12.06 15.33 4.87
C PRO A 41 -11.89 13.88 5.36
N GLU A 42 -12.27 12.91 4.54
CA GLU A 42 -12.19 11.48 4.84
C GLU A 42 -10.74 11.05 4.99
N PHE A 43 -9.86 11.45 4.06
CA PHE A 43 -8.45 11.13 4.18
C PHE A 43 -7.77 11.93 5.32
N GLN A 44 -8.06 13.23 5.43
CA GLN A 44 -7.51 14.09 6.50
C GLN A 44 -7.91 13.64 7.91
N ARG A 45 -9.05 12.96 8.08
CA ARG A 45 -9.46 12.35 9.35
C ARG A 45 -8.42 11.34 9.87
N LEU A 46 -7.68 10.66 9.01
CA LEU A 46 -6.63 9.71 9.41
C LEU A 46 -5.54 10.34 10.28
N ARG A 47 -5.38 11.68 10.25
CA ARG A 47 -4.46 12.40 11.15
C ARG A 47 -4.82 12.25 12.63
N ARG A 48 -6.07 11.90 12.94
CA ARG A 48 -6.61 11.75 14.29
C ARG A 48 -6.77 10.29 14.71
N VAL A 49 -6.38 9.35 13.84
CA VAL A 49 -6.39 7.91 14.13
C VAL A 49 -4.96 7.47 14.36
N THR A 50 -4.63 7.12 15.59
CA THR A 50 -3.30 6.65 15.99
C THR A 50 -3.02 5.26 15.41
N GLN A 51 -1.84 5.06 14.81
CA GLN A 51 -1.43 3.78 14.24
C GLN A 51 -1.50 2.66 15.28
N LEU A 52 -0.83 2.86 16.41
CA LEU A 52 -0.67 1.84 17.46
C LEU A 52 -1.80 1.79 18.49
N GLY A 53 -2.93 2.45 18.22
CA GLY A 53 -4.05 2.53 19.17
C GLY A 53 -3.62 3.12 20.51
N VAL A 54 -3.79 2.36 21.60
CA VAL A 54 -3.43 2.80 22.96
C VAL A 54 -1.98 2.51 23.34
N SER A 55 -1.17 1.93 22.44
CA SER A 55 0.23 1.60 22.76
C SER A 55 1.07 2.85 23.03
N ASN A 56 0.60 4.02 22.58
CA ASN A 56 1.20 5.30 22.93
C ASN A 56 1.19 5.60 24.44
N LEU A 57 0.34 4.92 25.23
CA LEU A 57 0.37 5.01 26.70
C LEU A 57 1.58 4.30 27.32
N VAL A 58 2.22 3.38 26.57
CA VAL A 58 3.45 2.66 26.98
C VAL A 58 4.67 3.22 26.23
N TYR A 59 4.49 3.56 24.96
CA TYR A 59 5.50 4.19 24.10
C TYR A 59 5.05 5.61 23.73
N PRO A 60 5.30 6.65 24.55
CA PRO A 60 4.76 8.01 24.32
C PRO A 60 5.08 8.61 22.95
N SER A 61 6.19 8.20 22.33
CA SER A 61 6.61 8.64 20.99
C SER A 61 5.92 7.87 19.85
N GLY A 62 5.25 6.75 20.13
CA GLY A 62 4.45 5.98 19.17
C GLY A 62 3.06 6.56 18.94
N ASP A 63 2.96 7.89 18.81
CA ASP A 63 1.71 8.64 18.63
C ASP A 63 1.39 8.97 17.17
N HIS A 64 2.16 8.42 16.22
CA HIS A 64 1.95 8.64 14.79
C HIS A 64 0.59 8.19 14.31
N SER A 65 0.17 8.86 13.25
CA SER A 65 -1.16 8.70 12.68
C SER A 65 -1.17 7.73 11.50
N ARG A 66 -2.34 7.11 11.26
CA ARG A 66 -2.63 6.37 10.03
C ARG A 66 -2.39 7.22 8.78
N PHE A 67 -2.57 8.55 8.86
CA PHE A 67 -2.30 9.45 7.73
C PHE A 67 -0.84 9.38 7.25
N SER A 68 0.13 9.47 8.17
CA SER A 68 1.56 9.38 7.83
C SER A 68 1.92 7.99 7.29
N HIS A 69 1.33 6.94 7.87
CA HIS A 69 1.51 5.57 7.41
C HIS A 69 0.96 5.38 5.98
N SER A 70 -0.29 5.78 5.70
CA SER A 70 -0.89 5.69 4.36
C SER A 70 -0.10 6.43 3.28
N LEU A 71 0.51 7.58 3.60
CA LEU A 71 1.43 8.27 2.68
C LEU A 71 2.70 7.47 2.41
N GLY A 72 3.24 6.81 3.44
CA GLY A 72 4.39 5.93 3.31
C GLY A 72 4.10 4.69 2.47
N VAL A 73 2.96 4.02 2.69
CA VAL A 73 2.52 2.88 1.89
C VAL A 73 2.32 3.28 0.42
N TYR A 74 1.68 4.43 0.16
CA TYR A 74 1.61 5.03 -1.17
C TYR A 74 2.99 5.20 -1.82
N HIS A 75 3.95 5.76 -1.08
CA HIS A 75 5.31 5.99 -1.57
C HIS A 75 5.99 4.66 -1.95
N LEU A 76 5.93 3.67 -1.07
CA LEU A 76 6.54 2.37 -1.27
C LEU A 76 5.91 1.59 -2.44
N ALA A 77 4.58 1.62 -2.55
CA ALA A 77 3.86 0.99 -3.65
C ALA A 77 4.28 1.56 -5.00
N ARG A 78 4.42 2.90 -5.10
CA ARG A 78 4.91 3.56 -6.32
C ARG A 78 6.30 3.13 -6.70
N LEU A 79 7.21 3.07 -5.74
CA LEU A 79 8.59 2.63 -5.99
C LEU A 79 8.65 1.18 -6.44
N MET A 80 7.85 0.30 -5.82
CA MET A 80 7.72 -1.11 -6.22
C MET A 80 7.24 -1.24 -7.67
N VAL A 81 6.13 -0.59 -8.03
CA VAL A 81 5.58 -0.65 -9.40
C VAL A 81 6.55 -0.08 -10.42
N ALA A 82 7.18 1.07 -10.13
CA ALA A 82 8.15 1.70 -11.02
C ALA A 82 9.37 0.80 -11.25
N HIS A 83 9.88 0.16 -10.19
CA HIS A 83 10.99 -0.78 -10.29
C HIS A 83 10.62 -1.98 -11.16
N LEU A 84 9.51 -2.67 -10.86
CA LEU A 84 9.06 -3.85 -11.61
C LEU A 84 8.82 -3.54 -13.10
N SER A 85 8.20 -2.40 -13.38
CA SER A 85 7.98 -1.92 -14.76
C SER A 85 9.31 -1.67 -15.49
N GLY A 86 10.28 -1.09 -14.81
CA GLY A 86 11.61 -0.80 -15.38
C GLY A 86 12.45 -2.05 -15.64
N ILE A 87 12.45 -3.02 -14.72
CA ILE A 87 13.28 -4.23 -14.86
C ILE A 87 12.66 -5.32 -15.74
N GLN A 88 11.32 -5.36 -15.84
CA GLN A 88 10.59 -6.37 -16.60
C GLN A 88 9.45 -5.74 -17.43
N PRO A 89 9.75 -4.99 -18.51
CA PRO A 89 8.74 -4.36 -19.36
C PRO A 89 7.71 -5.34 -19.95
N ALA A 90 8.06 -6.62 -20.07
CA ALA A 90 7.15 -7.68 -20.53
C ALA A 90 5.93 -7.92 -19.61
N LEU A 91 5.95 -7.41 -18.36
CA LEU A 91 4.77 -7.38 -17.48
C LEU A 91 3.70 -6.40 -17.97
N GLY A 92 4.04 -5.54 -18.93
CA GLY A 92 3.13 -4.60 -19.58
C GLY A 92 2.48 -3.61 -18.63
N ILE A 93 3.09 -3.31 -17.47
CA ILE A 93 2.54 -2.43 -16.42
C ILE A 93 2.26 -1.05 -17.02
N THR A 94 0.99 -0.67 -17.01
CA THR A 94 0.55 0.59 -17.62
C THR A 94 0.60 1.75 -16.61
N PRO A 95 0.60 2.99 -17.10
CA PRO A 95 0.28 4.19 -16.31
C PRO A 95 -0.93 4.04 -15.38
N ASN A 96 -2.04 3.51 -15.90
CA ASN A 96 -3.28 3.33 -15.15
C ASN A 96 -3.11 2.27 -14.06
N ASP A 97 -2.37 1.18 -14.34
CA ASP A 97 -2.04 0.18 -13.31
C ASP A 97 -1.27 0.82 -12.14
N GLN A 98 -0.28 1.66 -12.45
CA GLN A 98 0.50 2.35 -11.44
C GLN A 98 -0.36 3.32 -10.62
N LEU A 99 -1.27 4.06 -11.27
CA LEU A 99 -2.20 4.95 -10.59
C LEU A 99 -3.16 4.17 -9.68
N CYS A 100 -3.73 3.05 -10.14
CA CYS A 100 -4.62 2.20 -9.36
C CYS A 100 -3.93 1.65 -8.11
N VAL A 101 -2.73 1.06 -8.27
CA VAL A 101 -1.94 0.55 -7.14
C VAL A 101 -1.60 1.65 -6.16
N SER A 102 -1.29 2.85 -6.66
CA SER A 102 -1.00 4.01 -5.80
C SER A 102 -2.24 4.46 -5.02
N ILE A 103 -3.42 4.51 -5.64
CA ILE A 103 -4.67 4.86 -4.97
C ILE A 103 -5.01 3.81 -3.92
N ALA A 104 -4.98 2.52 -4.27
CA ALA A 104 -5.25 1.43 -3.34
C ALA A 104 -4.32 1.47 -2.12
N ALA A 105 -3.01 1.65 -2.34
CA ALA A 105 -2.00 1.80 -1.29
C ALA A 105 -2.30 2.98 -0.37
N LEU A 106 -2.71 4.13 -0.93
CA LEU A 106 -3.05 5.31 -0.17
C LEU A 106 -4.29 5.08 0.71
N ILE A 107 -5.32 4.41 0.20
CA ILE A 107 -6.62 4.32 0.88
C ILE A 107 -6.87 3.00 1.62
N HIS A 108 -5.93 2.06 1.61
CA HIS A 108 -6.12 0.72 2.21
C HIS A 108 -6.60 0.78 3.67
N ASP A 109 -6.15 1.80 4.41
CA ASP A 109 -6.41 2.04 5.82
C ASP A 109 -7.51 3.07 6.12
N LEU A 110 -8.21 3.54 5.08
CA LEU A 110 -9.19 4.62 5.18
C LEU A 110 -10.35 4.30 6.14
N GLY A 111 -10.69 3.01 6.30
CA GLY A 111 -11.77 2.50 7.11
C GLY A 111 -11.48 2.30 8.59
N HIS A 112 -10.25 2.55 9.05
CA HIS A 112 -9.94 2.43 10.47
C HIS A 112 -10.78 3.39 11.34
N GLY A 113 -11.36 2.82 12.39
CA GLY A 113 -12.04 3.52 13.48
C GLY A 113 -11.08 4.03 14.55
N PRO A 114 -11.61 4.65 15.62
CA PRO A 114 -10.82 5.09 16.78
C PRO A 114 -10.00 3.95 17.36
N PHE A 115 -8.80 4.20 17.91
CA PHE A 115 -7.96 3.15 18.49
C PHE A 115 -7.59 1.98 17.55
N SER A 116 -7.70 2.16 16.23
CA SER A 116 -7.25 1.19 15.23
C SER A 116 -7.86 -0.22 15.46
N HIS A 117 -7.05 -1.29 15.48
CA HIS A 117 -7.54 -2.66 15.62
C HIS A 117 -8.24 -2.93 16.95
N MET A 118 -8.07 -2.12 17.99
CA MET A 118 -8.82 -2.31 19.25
C MET A 118 -10.32 -2.07 19.07
N PHE A 119 -10.69 -1.13 18.19
CA PHE A 119 -12.09 -0.86 17.92
C PHE A 119 -12.77 -2.04 17.24
N GLU A 120 -12.11 -2.60 16.23
CA GLU A 120 -12.58 -3.79 15.53
C GLU A 120 -12.56 -5.05 16.41
N SER A 121 -11.38 -5.40 16.95
CA SER A 121 -11.16 -6.72 17.56
C SER A 121 -11.68 -6.85 18.99
N LYS A 122 -11.94 -5.74 19.69
CA LYS A 122 -12.41 -5.73 21.07
C LYS A 122 -13.75 -5.02 21.19
N PHE A 123 -13.79 -3.72 20.94
CA PHE A 123 -14.97 -2.90 21.23
C PHE A 123 -16.21 -3.32 20.44
N LEU A 124 -16.12 -3.43 19.11
CA LEU A 124 -17.24 -3.82 18.27
C LEU A 124 -17.73 -5.24 18.60
N ARG A 125 -16.79 -6.16 18.85
CA ARG A 125 -17.12 -7.55 19.24
C ARG A 125 -17.87 -7.61 20.58
N GLU A 126 -17.46 -6.81 21.57
CA GLU A 126 -18.17 -6.69 22.85
C GLU A 126 -19.57 -6.08 22.68
N MET A 127 -19.77 -5.19 21.72
CA MET A 127 -21.08 -4.63 21.34
C MET A 127 -21.92 -5.57 20.45
N GLY A 128 -21.45 -6.78 20.17
CA GLY A 128 -22.18 -7.76 19.37
C GLY A 128 -22.05 -7.59 17.86
N VAL A 129 -21.17 -6.69 17.39
CA VAL A 129 -20.86 -6.52 15.96
C VAL A 129 -19.70 -7.44 15.61
N LYS A 130 -19.95 -8.47 14.78
CA LYS A 130 -19.00 -9.56 14.52
C LYS A 130 -18.30 -9.48 13.16
N ASP A 131 -18.88 -8.76 12.20
CA ASP A 131 -18.47 -8.79 10.79
C ASP A 131 -17.99 -7.40 10.32
N PHE A 132 -17.17 -6.75 11.13
CA PHE A 132 -16.51 -5.50 10.75
C PHE A 132 -15.05 -5.79 10.44
N GLU A 133 -14.63 -5.45 9.23
CA GLU A 133 -13.25 -5.42 8.78
C GLU A 133 -12.95 -3.99 8.31
N HIS A 134 -11.82 -3.44 8.72
CA HIS A 134 -11.47 -2.07 8.35
C HIS A 134 -11.21 -1.93 6.85
N GLU A 135 -10.75 -2.99 6.19
CA GLU A 135 -10.54 -3.07 4.74
C GLU A 135 -11.87 -2.92 3.98
N GLU A 136 -12.92 -3.61 4.43
CA GLU A 136 -14.27 -3.45 3.86
C GLU A 136 -14.83 -2.05 4.13
N MET A 137 -14.52 -1.46 5.29
CA MET A 137 -14.88 -0.08 5.57
C MET A 137 -14.08 0.89 4.68
N SER A 138 -12.81 0.63 4.37
CA SER A 138 -11.99 1.44 3.46
C SER A 138 -12.62 1.53 2.08
N ARG A 139 -13.08 0.40 1.54
CA ARG A 139 -13.83 0.33 0.27
C ARG A 139 -15.10 1.17 0.31
N LYS A 140 -15.89 1.06 1.39
CA LYS A 140 -17.12 1.84 1.58
C LYS A 140 -16.87 3.34 1.69
N VAL A 141 -15.85 3.76 2.45
CA VAL A 141 -15.50 5.18 2.59
C VAL A 141 -15.01 5.73 1.25
N PHE A 142 -14.19 4.98 0.50
CA PHE A 142 -13.75 5.41 -0.81
C PHE A 142 -14.92 5.56 -1.79
N LYS A 143 -15.84 4.60 -1.83
CA LYS A 143 -17.07 4.71 -2.62
C LYS A 143 -17.90 5.95 -2.23
N PHE A 144 -18.05 6.21 -0.94
CA PHE A 144 -18.71 7.42 -0.44
C PHE A 144 -18.01 8.70 -0.91
N MET A 145 -16.67 8.72 -0.90
CA MET A 145 -15.89 9.87 -1.42
C MET A 145 -16.12 10.11 -2.91
N LEU A 146 -16.32 9.05 -3.70
CA LEU A 146 -16.60 9.14 -5.13
C LEU A 146 -18.02 9.64 -5.43
N GLU A 147 -19.00 9.36 -4.55
CA GLU A 147 -20.40 9.71 -4.77
C GLU A 147 -20.80 11.08 -4.19
N LYS A 148 -20.15 11.53 -3.10
CA LYS A 148 -20.50 12.79 -2.43
C LYS A 148 -20.21 14.03 -3.27
N ASN A 149 -20.82 15.17 -2.91
CA ASN A 149 -20.60 16.48 -3.54
C ASN A 149 -20.73 16.40 -5.08
N ASP A 150 -21.82 15.81 -5.56
CA ASP A 150 -22.13 15.58 -6.98
C ASP A 150 -21.04 14.81 -7.74
N GLY A 151 -20.31 13.95 -7.04
CA GLY A 151 -19.26 13.09 -7.58
C GLY A 151 -18.09 13.86 -8.18
N TRP A 152 -17.75 15.05 -7.67
CA TRP A 152 -16.65 15.86 -8.20
C TRP A 152 -15.31 15.10 -8.24
N LEU A 153 -15.02 14.30 -7.22
CA LEU A 153 -13.80 13.51 -7.14
C LEU A 153 -13.80 12.42 -8.22
N LYS A 154 -14.91 11.68 -8.35
CA LYS A 154 -15.06 10.67 -9.40
C LYS A 154 -14.90 11.30 -10.78
N LYS A 155 -15.57 12.42 -11.07
CA LYS A 155 -15.45 13.14 -12.35
C LYS A 155 -14.01 13.53 -12.69
N LYS A 156 -13.19 13.87 -11.68
CA LYS A 156 -11.77 14.17 -11.87
C LYS A 156 -10.89 12.94 -12.05
N LEU A 157 -11.21 11.87 -11.34
CA LEU A 157 -10.50 10.59 -11.50
C LEU A 157 -10.86 9.91 -12.82
N ASP A 158 -12.09 10.07 -13.32
CA ASP A 158 -12.57 9.57 -14.62
C ASP A 158 -11.83 10.20 -15.83
N GLU A 159 -11.06 11.29 -15.62
CA GLU A 159 -10.12 11.81 -16.63
C GLU A 159 -8.92 10.85 -16.85
N TYR A 160 -8.67 9.93 -15.92
CA TYR A 160 -7.52 9.00 -15.88
C TYR A 160 -7.91 7.53 -15.73
N LEU A 161 -9.07 7.25 -15.14
CA LEU A 161 -9.53 5.92 -14.74
C LEU A 161 -10.81 5.51 -15.46
N GLU A 162 -10.91 4.22 -15.77
CA GLU A 162 -12.12 3.59 -16.28
C GLU A 162 -12.87 2.81 -15.17
N GLU A 163 -14.09 2.34 -15.43
CA GLU A 163 -14.87 1.57 -14.43
C GLU A 163 -14.12 0.30 -13.95
N SER A 164 -13.37 -0.36 -14.83
CA SER A 164 -12.53 -1.51 -14.48
C SER A 164 -11.37 -1.17 -13.55
N ASP A 165 -10.91 0.08 -13.54
CA ASP A 165 -9.86 0.57 -12.66
C ASP A 165 -10.37 0.74 -11.22
N TYR A 166 -11.62 1.17 -11.05
CA TYR A 166 -12.24 1.22 -9.73
C TYR A 166 -12.46 -0.17 -9.15
N GLU A 167 -12.87 -1.15 -9.97
CA GLU A 167 -12.92 -2.56 -9.55
C GLU A 167 -11.53 -3.06 -9.14
N PHE A 168 -10.48 -2.71 -9.89
CA PHE A 168 -9.12 -3.09 -9.55
C PHE A 168 -8.63 -2.49 -8.24
N ILE A 169 -8.83 -1.18 -8.02
CA ILE A 169 -8.47 -0.50 -6.76
C ILE A 169 -9.14 -1.17 -5.57
N ASP A 170 -10.42 -1.50 -5.72
CA ASP A 170 -11.25 -2.14 -4.70
C ASP A 170 -10.75 -3.56 -4.37
N GLU A 171 -10.41 -4.36 -5.39
CA GLU A 171 -9.83 -5.70 -5.24
C GLU A 171 -8.40 -5.67 -4.64
N LEU A 172 -7.62 -4.61 -4.86
CA LEU A 172 -6.27 -4.46 -4.28
C LEU A 172 -6.27 -4.20 -2.77
N ILE A 173 -7.33 -3.60 -2.23
CA ILE A 173 -7.44 -3.29 -0.80
C ILE A 173 -7.71 -4.57 0.00
N ASN A 174 -8.60 -5.42 -0.52
CA ASN A 174 -8.95 -6.69 0.13
C ASN A 174 -9.02 -7.85 -0.89
N PRO A 175 -7.86 -8.31 -1.39
CA PRO A 175 -7.82 -9.39 -2.35
C PRO A 175 -8.26 -10.73 -1.73
N PRO A 176 -9.02 -11.58 -2.43
CA PRO A 176 -9.37 -12.91 -1.97
C PRO A 176 -8.12 -13.76 -1.69
N LYS A 177 -8.09 -14.44 -0.54
CA LYS A 177 -6.95 -15.26 -0.10
C LYS A 177 -6.61 -16.40 -1.05
N ASP A 178 -7.58 -16.86 -1.83
CA ASP A 178 -7.46 -17.96 -2.79
C ASP A 178 -7.30 -17.49 -4.25
N MET A 179 -7.12 -16.18 -4.50
CA MET A 179 -7.05 -15.60 -5.85
C MET A 179 -5.95 -16.21 -6.74
N MET A 180 -4.91 -16.79 -6.14
CA MET A 180 -3.79 -17.45 -6.82
C MET A 180 -3.68 -18.95 -6.47
N SER A 181 -4.72 -19.52 -5.86
CA SER A 181 -4.75 -20.89 -5.36
C SER A 181 -5.57 -21.83 -6.22
N ASN A 182 -6.66 -21.36 -6.79
CA ASN A 182 -7.50 -22.13 -7.70
C ASN A 182 -7.03 -21.83 -9.14
N ASP A 183 -7.05 -22.80 -10.05
CA ASP A 183 -6.67 -22.59 -11.46
C ASP A 183 -7.60 -21.59 -12.21
N GLN A 184 -8.56 -20.99 -11.49
CA GLN A 184 -9.53 -20.03 -11.99
C GLN A 184 -9.24 -18.63 -11.46
N TRP A 185 -9.02 -17.69 -12.38
CA TRP A 185 -8.92 -16.27 -12.07
C TRP A 185 -10.33 -15.67 -11.97
N THR A 186 -10.70 -15.18 -10.78
CA THR A 186 -12.06 -14.69 -10.47
C THR A 186 -12.17 -13.17 -10.40
N LEU A 187 -11.03 -12.48 -10.40
CA LEU A 187 -10.93 -11.03 -10.31
C LEU A 187 -11.25 -10.36 -11.65
N ARG A 188 -11.89 -9.20 -11.58
CA ARG A 188 -12.42 -8.48 -12.74
C ARG A 188 -11.58 -7.26 -13.11
N GLY A 189 -10.97 -6.62 -12.11
CA GLY A 189 -10.25 -5.36 -12.32
C GLY A 189 -9.06 -5.51 -13.26
N ARG A 190 -8.35 -6.64 -13.19
CA ARG A 190 -7.25 -7.00 -14.10
C ARG A 190 -7.23 -8.48 -14.42
N THR A 191 -6.60 -8.83 -15.53
CA THR A 191 -6.38 -10.21 -15.95
C THR A 191 -5.24 -10.87 -15.17
N ARG A 192 -5.16 -12.19 -15.27
CA ARG A 192 -4.18 -13.04 -14.58
C ARG A 192 -2.72 -12.65 -14.84
N GLU A 193 -2.41 -12.10 -16.00
CA GLU A 193 -1.06 -11.62 -16.35
C GLU A 193 -0.59 -10.48 -15.42
N LYS A 194 -1.54 -9.78 -14.79
CA LYS A 194 -1.30 -8.70 -13.83
C LYS A 194 -1.36 -9.14 -12.36
N SER A 195 -1.44 -10.44 -12.11
CA SER A 195 -1.52 -11.02 -10.75
C SER A 195 -0.41 -10.56 -9.79
N VAL A 196 0.74 -10.13 -10.31
CA VAL A 196 1.82 -9.53 -9.52
C VAL A 196 1.39 -8.28 -8.75
N LEU A 197 0.49 -7.47 -9.32
CA LEU A 197 0.10 -6.19 -8.73
C LEU A 197 -0.75 -6.35 -7.46
N TYR A 198 -1.48 -7.47 -7.35
CA TYR A 198 -2.26 -7.81 -6.16
C TYR A 198 -1.41 -8.22 -4.96
N GLN A 199 -0.10 -8.41 -5.14
CA GLN A 199 0.84 -8.76 -4.07
C GLN A 199 1.55 -7.53 -3.49
N ILE A 200 1.25 -6.32 -4.00
CA ILE A 200 2.00 -5.10 -3.65
C ILE A 200 1.43 -4.44 -2.39
N VAL A 201 0.12 -4.26 -2.31
CA VAL A 201 -0.55 -3.48 -1.26
C VAL A 201 -0.96 -4.36 -0.08
N SER A 202 -1.71 -5.43 -0.36
CA SER A 202 -2.19 -6.37 0.64
C SER A 202 -1.94 -7.78 0.12
N GLU A 203 -0.92 -8.46 0.65
CA GLU A 203 -0.52 -9.79 0.18
C GLU A 203 -1.05 -10.90 1.09
N PRO A 204 -2.08 -11.66 0.67
CA PRO A 204 -2.75 -12.62 1.55
C PRO A 204 -2.03 -13.96 1.69
N THR A 205 -1.06 -14.30 0.84
CA THR A 205 -0.44 -15.65 0.82
C THR A 205 1.00 -15.68 1.32
N ALA A 206 1.89 -14.86 0.78
CA ALA A 206 3.32 -14.87 1.11
C ALA A 206 3.69 -13.95 2.29
N GLY A 207 2.79 -13.03 2.66
CA GLY A 207 2.91 -12.19 3.85
C GLY A 207 3.90 -11.02 3.75
N LEU A 208 4.35 -10.64 2.56
CA LEU A 208 5.20 -9.47 2.35
C LEU A 208 4.54 -8.49 1.36
N ASP A 209 4.13 -7.34 1.85
CA ASP A 209 3.58 -6.22 1.09
C ASP A 209 4.15 -4.89 1.61
N VAL A 210 3.91 -3.82 0.86
CA VAL A 210 4.46 -2.49 1.18
C VAL A 210 3.80 -1.86 2.41
N ASP A 211 2.59 -2.29 2.77
CA ASP A 211 1.95 -1.92 4.04
C ASP A 211 2.82 -2.39 5.22
N LYS A 212 3.14 -3.69 5.26
CA LYS A 212 4.01 -4.27 6.28
C LYS A 212 5.37 -3.62 6.37
N ILE A 213 5.98 -3.32 5.24
CA ILE A 213 7.28 -2.65 5.23
C ILE A 213 7.19 -1.25 5.85
N ASP A 214 6.16 -0.46 5.53
CA ASP A 214 6.02 0.88 6.11
C ASP A 214 5.81 0.79 7.63
N TYR A 215 4.82 0.01 8.10
CA TYR A 215 4.53 0.00 9.53
C TYR A 215 5.70 -0.59 10.33
N LEU A 216 6.41 -1.61 9.82
CA LEU A 216 7.57 -2.16 10.54
C LEU A 216 8.66 -1.10 10.72
N LEU A 217 9.02 -0.38 9.65
CA LEU A 217 10.03 0.67 9.71
C LEU A 217 9.59 1.84 10.59
N ARG A 218 8.32 2.26 10.45
CA ARG A 218 7.75 3.41 11.14
C ARG A 218 7.54 3.16 12.62
N ASP A 219 6.95 2.02 12.97
CA ASP A 219 6.69 1.64 14.34
C ASP A 219 8.01 1.42 15.09
N SER A 220 8.99 0.74 14.46
CA SER A 220 10.34 0.57 15.02
C SER A 220 10.99 1.91 15.34
N LEU A 221 10.97 2.85 14.39
CA LEU A 221 11.58 4.17 14.56
C LEU A 221 10.93 4.98 15.69
N LEU A 222 9.60 4.95 15.78
CA LEU A 222 8.85 5.82 16.71
C LEU A 222 8.65 5.22 18.10
N THR A 223 8.78 3.90 18.23
CA THR A 223 8.77 3.21 19.53
C THR A 223 10.16 2.96 20.08
N ASP A 224 11.21 3.24 19.31
CA ASP A 224 12.61 2.90 19.60
C ASP A 224 12.84 1.39 19.83
N VAL A 225 12.01 0.56 19.19
CA VAL A 225 12.15 -0.90 19.22
C VAL A 225 12.88 -1.34 17.97
N SER A 226 14.15 -1.71 18.13
CA SER A 226 15.00 -2.12 17.00
C SER A 226 14.49 -3.41 16.35
N ILE A 227 14.43 -3.41 15.02
CA ILE A 227 14.16 -4.59 14.18
C ILE A 227 15.30 -4.79 13.18
N ASN A 228 15.46 -6.00 12.68
CA ASN A 228 16.43 -6.32 11.61
C ASN A 228 15.89 -5.92 10.22
N LEU A 229 15.32 -4.71 10.12
CA LEU A 229 14.83 -4.11 8.89
C LEU A 229 15.01 -2.59 8.98
N SER A 230 15.89 -2.07 8.15
CA SER A 230 16.17 -0.64 7.99
C SER A 230 15.78 -0.15 6.60
N SER A 231 15.68 1.17 6.43
CA SER A 231 15.40 1.77 5.11
C SER A 231 16.46 1.39 4.05
N ASN A 232 17.70 1.11 4.47
CA ASN A 232 18.76 0.63 3.57
C ASN A 232 18.52 -0.82 3.12
N GLU A 233 18.11 -1.69 4.05
CA GLU A 233 17.77 -3.08 3.72
C GLU A 233 16.55 -3.15 2.83
N TRP A 234 15.52 -2.33 3.10
CA TRP A 234 14.39 -2.22 2.20
C TRP A 234 14.80 -1.82 0.78
N ARG A 235 15.66 -0.80 0.61
CA ARG A 235 16.17 -0.43 -0.73
C ARG A 235 16.92 -1.58 -1.42
N ARG A 236 17.60 -2.43 -0.66
CA ARG A 236 18.27 -3.63 -1.19
C ARG A 236 17.27 -4.72 -1.60
N ILE A 237 16.21 -4.93 -0.80
CA ILE A 237 15.11 -5.85 -1.13
C ILE A 237 14.44 -5.38 -2.42
N LEU A 238 14.05 -4.11 -2.48
CA LEU A 238 13.42 -3.49 -3.64
C LEU A 238 14.33 -3.58 -4.88
N GLY A 239 15.61 -3.22 -4.77
CA GLY A 239 16.53 -3.23 -5.91
C GLY A 239 16.82 -4.63 -6.47
N ALA A 240 16.42 -5.68 -5.78
CA ALA A 240 16.67 -7.07 -6.17
C ALA A 240 15.39 -7.87 -6.40
N VAL A 241 14.22 -7.30 -6.12
CA VAL A 241 12.93 -7.94 -6.37
C VAL A 241 12.74 -8.13 -7.87
N GLY A 242 12.11 -9.25 -8.24
CA GLY A 242 11.69 -9.55 -9.60
C GLY A 242 10.37 -10.30 -9.61
N VAL A 243 9.95 -10.70 -10.80
CA VAL A 243 8.72 -11.46 -11.04
C VAL A 243 9.05 -12.75 -11.75
N THR A 244 8.49 -13.85 -11.23
CA THR A 244 8.56 -15.17 -11.85
C THR A 244 7.17 -15.76 -12.02
N VAL A 245 7.04 -16.80 -12.82
CA VAL A 245 5.79 -17.49 -13.05
C VAL A 245 5.76 -18.74 -12.17
N ASP A 246 4.75 -18.88 -11.32
CA ASP A 246 4.60 -20.08 -10.48
C ASP A 246 4.12 -21.30 -11.28
N SER A 247 4.06 -22.47 -10.64
CA SER A 247 3.62 -23.72 -11.28
C SER A 247 2.18 -23.69 -11.77
N LYS A 248 1.35 -22.80 -11.23
CA LYS A 248 -0.04 -22.58 -11.65
C LYS A 248 -0.14 -21.54 -12.74
N GLY A 249 0.98 -20.89 -13.09
CA GLY A 249 1.15 -19.91 -14.14
C GLY A 249 0.74 -18.49 -13.75
N PHE A 250 0.82 -18.14 -12.46
CA PHE A 250 0.63 -16.77 -12.00
C PHE A 250 1.97 -16.04 -11.87
N ASN A 251 1.96 -14.74 -12.13
CA ASN A 251 3.11 -13.88 -11.90
C ASN A 251 3.25 -13.59 -10.40
N ARG A 252 4.36 -13.99 -9.81
CA ARG A 252 4.68 -13.86 -8.37
C ARG A 252 5.86 -12.93 -8.15
N ILE A 253 5.75 -12.08 -7.13
CA ILE A 253 6.89 -11.35 -6.59
C ILE A 253 7.88 -12.37 -6.04
N CYS A 254 9.16 -12.25 -6.42
CA CYS A 254 10.21 -13.13 -5.94
C CYS A 254 11.45 -12.34 -5.51
N HIS A 255 12.15 -12.89 -4.51
CA HIS A 255 13.39 -12.33 -4.00
C HIS A 255 14.54 -13.32 -4.23
N PRO A 256 15.74 -12.85 -4.61
CA PRO A 256 16.91 -13.70 -4.70
C PRO A 256 17.21 -14.39 -3.37
N HIS A 257 17.51 -15.69 -3.41
CA HIS A 257 17.78 -16.50 -2.22
C HIS A 257 18.82 -15.89 -1.26
N LYS A 258 19.85 -15.21 -1.81
CA LYS A 258 20.88 -14.51 -1.03
C LYS A 258 20.35 -13.40 -0.11
N ILE A 259 19.22 -12.78 -0.46
CA ILE A 259 18.58 -11.74 0.35
C ILE A 259 17.74 -12.38 1.44
N VAL A 260 17.00 -13.44 1.10
CA VAL A 260 16.20 -14.22 2.06
C VAL A 260 17.08 -14.77 3.18
N LEU A 261 18.26 -15.30 2.83
CA LEU A 261 19.24 -15.77 3.81
C LEU A 261 19.67 -14.67 4.79
N GLN A 262 19.76 -13.40 4.39
CA GLN A 262 20.15 -12.33 5.32
C GLN A 262 19.11 -12.11 6.42
N PHE A 263 17.82 -12.28 6.12
CA PHE A 263 16.74 -12.20 7.11
C PHE A 263 16.59 -13.46 7.96
N LEU A 264 16.88 -14.64 7.39
CA LEU A 264 16.79 -15.91 8.12
C LEU A 264 18.06 -16.25 8.90
N SER A 265 19.21 -15.70 8.52
CA SER A 265 20.52 -15.96 9.16
C SER A 265 20.72 -15.21 10.46
N SER A 266 19.80 -14.32 10.87
CA SER A 266 19.71 -13.91 12.26
C SER A 266 19.09 -15.04 13.06
N GLU A 267 19.88 -16.10 13.29
CA GLU A 267 19.63 -17.04 14.37
C GLU A 267 19.42 -16.26 15.66
N PHE A 268 18.39 -16.66 16.39
CA PHE A 268 18.13 -16.27 17.77
C PHE A 268 19.43 -16.37 18.58
N ILE A 269 20.02 -15.23 18.90
CA ILE A 269 20.94 -15.11 20.03
C ILE A 269 20.29 -14.11 21.00
N ILE A 270 19.41 -14.65 21.83
CA ILE A 270 19.18 -14.16 23.19
C ILE A 270 19.98 -15.10 24.10
#